data_AF-A0A0G1NKK8-F1
#
_entry.id   AF-A0A0G1NKK8-F1
#
_cell.length_a   1.000
_cell.length_b   1.000
_cell.length_c   1.000
_cell.angle_alpha   90.00
_cell.angle_beta   90.00
_cell.angle_gamma   90.00
#
_symmetry.space_group_name_H-M   'P 1'
#
loop_
_entity.id
_entity.type
_entity.pdbx_description
1 polymer ?
#
loop_
_entity_poly.entity_id
_entity_poly.type
_entity_poly.pdbx_seq_one_letter_code
_entity_poly.pdbx_strand_id
1 'polypeptide(L)'
;MHGRYSLAARQNGSVESYCLTSWLSYPCEAIDYLREMNEGGIIYNRYEWGGYLIWQLPDYKVFVDGRMPAWPTPSGKSPYTIYLETLQNQPGWQDTLKEYNVSWLLISPGTFMDLLIGDGPEEYGYTEVKRGNQYVLYKRL
;
A
#
# COMPACT_ATOMS: atom_id res chain seq x y z
N MET A 1 -25.40 -11.06 42.24
CA MET A 1 -24.02 -10.87 42.72
C MET A 1 -23.10 -11.04 41.53
N HIS A 2 -22.27 -10.03 41.28
CA HIS A 2 -21.55 -9.80 40.02
C HIS A 2 -20.36 -10.76 39.89
N GLY A 3 -20.38 -11.60 38.86
CA GLY A 3 -19.22 -12.39 38.42
C GLY A 3 -18.19 -11.46 37.81
N ARG A 4 -17.01 -11.38 38.42
CA ARG A 4 -15.88 -10.57 37.95
C ARG A 4 -15.33 -11.21 36.68
N TYR A 5 -15.54 -10.55 35.54
CA TYR A 5 -14.78 -10.86 34.33
C TYR A 5 -13.33 -10.46 34.58
N SER A 6 -12.44 -11.44 34.41
CA SER A 6 -10.99 -11.26 34.40
C SER A 6 -10.61 -10.20 33.36
N LEU A 7 -9.72 -9.31 33.77
CA LEU A 7 -9.17 -8.20 32.99
C LEU A 7 -8.74 -8.68 31.58
N ALA A 8 -9.30 -8.04 30.55
CA ALA A 8 -8.78 -8.13 29.20
C ALA A 8 -7.29 -7.74 29.23
N ALA A 9 -6.43 -8.65 28.77
CA ALA A 9 -5.03 -8.34 28.53
C ALA A 9 -4.96 -7.18 27.53
N ARG A 10 -4.62 -5.98 28.01
CA ARG A 10 -4.12 -4.90 27.16
C ARG A 10 -2.79 -5.37 26.59
N GLN A 11 -2.81 -5.97 25.40
CA GLN A 11 -1.59 -6.10 24.62
C GLN A 11 -1.25 -4.70 24.10
N ASN A 12 -0.38 -4.01 24.83
CA ASN A 12 0.37 -2.86 24.33
C ASN A 12 1.36 -3.36 23.26
N GLY A 13 0.87 -3.73 22.08
CA GLY A 13 1.74 -3.85 20.90
C GLY A 13 2.01 -2.45 20.38
N SER A 14 3.21 -1.91 20.59
CA SER A 14 3.60 -0.67 19.91
C SER A 14 3.56 -0.90 18.40
N VAL A 15 3.26 0.14 17.60
CA VAL A 15 3.31 0.07 16.12
C VAL A 15 4.65 -0.53 15.65
N GLU A 16 5.73 -0.17 16.34
CA GLU A 16 7.09 -0.67 16.14
C GLU A 16 7.23 -2.20 16.24
N SER A 17 6.47 -2.85 17.15
CA SER A 17 6.42 -4.31 17.22
C SER A 17 5.81 -4.92 15.96
N TYR A 18 4.74 -4.32 15.40
CA TYR A 18 4.12 -4.83 14.18
C TYR A 18 5.01 -4.70 12.94
N CYS A 19 5.92 -3.72 12.92
CA CYS A 19 6.83 -3.49 11.80
C CYS A 19 7.80 -4.65 11.57
N LEU A 20 8.33 -5.23 12.65
CA LEU A 20 9.45 -6.17 12.59
C LEU A 20 9.04 -7.62 12.86
N THR A 21 7.91 -7.85 13.55
CA THR A 21 7.49 -9.19 13.98
C THR A 21 6.22 -9.69 13.30
N SER A 22 5.63 -8.90 12.41
CA SER A 22 4.47 -9.32 11.61
C SER A 22 4.89 -10.25 10.48
N TRP A 23 4.14 -11.33 10.27
CA TRP A 23 4.28 -12.19 9.08
C TRP A 23 4.07 -11.46 7.76
N LEU A 24 3.41 -10.29 7.79
CA LEU A 24 3.15 -9.46 6.60
C LEU A 24 4.26 -8.44 6.31
N SER A 25 5.21 -8.25 7.25
CA SER A 25 6.31 -7.28 7.17
C SER A 25 5.87 -5.89 6.73
N TYR A 26 5.35 -5.09 7.66
CA TYR A 26 4.77 -3.78 7.33
C TYR A 26 5.84 -2.71 7.01
N PRO A 27 5.56 -1.78 6.07
CA PRO A 27 6.55 -0.81 5.58
C PRO A 27 6.62 0.45 6.47
N CYS A 28 7.01 0.31 7.73
CA CYS A 28 6.91 1.41 8.69
C CYS A 28 7.78 2.63 8.34
N GLU A 29 8.99 2.40 7.83
CA GLU A 29 9.83 3.50 7.36
C GLU A 29 9.22 4.28 6.18
N ALA A 30 8.42 3.61 5.34
CA ALA A 30 7.69 4.28 4.26
C ALA A 30 6.54 5.13 4.83
N ILE A 31 5.89 4.66 5.88
CA ILE A 31 4.82 5.39 6.57
C ILE A 31 5.37 6.64 7.23
N ASP A 32 6.50 6.54 7.94
CA ASP A 32 7.12 7.69 8.58
C ASP A 32 7.53 8.74 7.53
N TYR A 33 8.11 8.29 6.43
CA TYR A 33 8.44 9.17 5.30
C TYR A 33 7.19 9.87 4.72
N LEU A 34 6.13 9.12 4.42
CA LEU A 34 4.89 9.69 3.87
C LEU A 34 4.25 10.69 4.85
N ARG A 35 4.27 10.38 6.15
CA ARG A 35 3.75 11.27 7.20
C ARG A 35 4.54 12.57 7.30
N GLU A 36 5.87 12.50 7.19
CA GLU A 36 6.75 13.68 7.20
C GLU A 36 6.52 14.57 5.98
N MET A 37 6.36 13.97 4.79
CA MET A 37 6.11 14.71 3.55
C MET A 37 4.74 15.39 3.55
N ASN A 38 3.71 14.71 4.07
CA ASN A 38 2.34 15.24 4.22
C ASN A 38 1.75 15.86 2.94
N GLU A 39 2.06 15.28 1.78
CA GLU A 39 1.57 15.75 0.48
C GLU A 39 0.20 15.14 0.11
N GLY A 40 -0.22 14.10 0.83
CA GLY A 40 -1.44 13.35 0.56
C GLY A 40 -1.39 12.59 -0.77
N GLY A 41 -2.58 12.31 -1.32
CA GLY A 41 -2.74 11.60 -2.59
C GLY A 41 -3.19 10.15 -2.44
N ILE A 42 -3.14 9.41 -3.55
CA ILE A 42 -3.55 8.01 -3.62
C ILE A 42 -2.32 7.12 -3.71
N ILE A 43 -2.23 6.17 -2.78
CA ILE A 43 -1.16 5.17 -2.72
C ILE A 43 -1.64 3.89 -3.40
N TYR A 44 -1.00 3.52 -4.50
CA TYR A 44 -1.07 2.16 -5.01
C TYR A 44 -0.24 1.25 -4.10
N ASN A 45 -0.91 0.64 -3.13
CA ASN A 45 -0.29 -0.16 -2.09
C ASN A 45 -0.35 -1.66 -2.39
N ARG A 46 0.58 -2.42 -1.83
CA ARG A 46 0.41 -3.86 -1.67
C ARG A 46 -0.94 -4.17 -1.01
N TYR A 47 -1.67 -5.12 -1.58
CA TYR A 47 -3.06 -5.44 -1.21
C TYR A 47 -3.26 -5.67 0.30
N GLU A 48 -2.36 -6.45 0.91
CA GLU A 48 -2.40 -6.84 2.31
C GLU A 48 -2.09 -5.69 3.28
N TRP A 49 -1.56 -4.57 2.80
CA TRP A 49 -1.23 -3.41 3.62
C TRP A 49 -2.36 -2.38 3.71
N GLY A 50 -3.43 -2.51 2.93
CA GLY A 50 -4.46 -1.46 2.82
C GLY A 50 -5.06 -1.04 4.16
N GLY A 51 -5.48 -2.00 4.98
CA GLY A 51 -6.09 -1.70 6.29
C GLY A 51 -5.11 -1.05 7.26
N TYR A 52 -3.83 -1.43 7.20
CA TYR A 52 -2.78 -0.85 8.02
C TYR A 52 -2.48 0.60 7.61
N LEU A 53 -2.41 0.87 6.30
CA LEU A 53 -2.20 2.22 5.77
C LEU A 53 -3.38 3.15 6.09
N ILE A 54 -4.63 2.67 5.98
CA ILE A 54 -5.82 3.44 6.40
C ILE A 54 -5.72 3.86 7.87
N TRP A 55 -5.21 2.98 8.74
CA TRP A 55 -5.05 3.30 10.16
C TRP A 55 -3.90 4.29 10.42
N GLN A 56 -2.77 4.12 9.74
CA GLN A 56 -1.54 4.87 10.05
C GLN A 56 -1.37 6.18 9.27
N LEU A 57 -2.04 6.32 8.13
CA LEU A 57 -1.98 7.44 7.20
C LEU A 57 -3.40 7.88 6.79
N PRO A 58 -4.21 8.42 7.71
CA PRO A 58 -5.60 8.78 7.44
C PRO A 58 -5.77 9.86 6.36
N ASP A 59 -4.74 10.69 6.13
CA ASP A 59 -4.72 11.73 5.11
C ASP A 59 -4.43 11.19 3.69
N TYR A 60 -3.98 9.93 3.61
CA TYR A 60 -3.71 9.24 2.35
C TYR A 60 -4.85 8.27 2.02
N LYS A 61 -5.23 8.23 0.75
CA LYS A 61 -6.15 7.21 0.25
C LYS A 61 -5.35 6.01 -0.24
N VAL A 62 -5.87 4.82 0.00
CA VAL A 62 -5.29 3.57 -0.53
C VAL A 62 -6.02 3.18 -1.81
N PHE A 63 -5.28 2.63 -2.77
CA PHE A 63 -5.84 2.12 -4.01
C PHE A 63 -6.71 0.88 -3.75
N VAL A 64 -6.28 0.01 -2.83
CA VAL A 64 -6.99 -1.23 -2.53
C VAL A 64 -6.81 -1.65 -1.07
N ASP A 65 -7.84 -2.29 -0.53
CA ASP A 65 -7.89 -2.85 0.82
C ASP A 65 -8.38 -4.31 0.82
N GLY A 66 -7.82 -5.11 1.73
CA GLY A 66 -8.10 -6.54 1.89
C GLY A 66 -9.57 -6.92 2.09
N ARG A 67 -10.43 -5.97 2.47
CA ARG A 67 -11.87 -6.16 2.69
C ARG A 67 -12.71 -5.88 1.45
N MET A 68 -12.08 -5.46 0.35
CA MET A 68 -12.75 -5.01 -0.88
C MET A 68 -12.64 -5.96 -2.09
N PRO A 69 -12.32 -7.27 -1.97
CA PRO A 69 -11.95 -8.07 -3.14
C PRO A 69 -13.06 -8.22 -4.18
N ALA A 70 -14.33 -8.02 -3.84
CA ALA A 70 -15.48 -8.27 -4.71
C ALA A 70 -16.42 -7.07 -4.86
N TRP A 71 -15.98 -5.87 -4.49
CA TRP A 71 -16.83 -4.68 -4.62
C TRP A 71 -17.11 -4.38 -6.09
N PRO A 72 -18.31 -3.86 -6.43
CA PRO A 72 -18.63 -3.51 -7.81
C PRO A 72 -17.76 -2.32 -8.25
N THR A 73 -17.25 -2.38 -9.47
CA THR A 73 -16.57 -1.26 -10.12
C THR A 73 -17.27 -0.93 -11.44
N PRO A 74 -17.12 0.29 -11.99
CA PRO A 74 -17.70 0.65 -13.28
C PRO A 74 -17.24 -0.24 -14.44
N SER A 75 -16.04 -0.82 -14.37
CA SER A 75 -15.50 -1.70 -15.41
C SER A 75 -16.05 -3.12 -15.35
N GLY A 76 -16.80 -3.46 -14.29
CA GLY A 76 -17.27 -4.82 -14.02
C GLY A 76 -16.19 -5.77 -13.50
N LYS A 77 -14.92 -5.32 -13.42
CA LYS A 77 -13.84 -6.08 -12.80
C LYS A 77 -13.83 -5.86 -11.29
N SER A 78 -13.41 -6.87 -10.53
CA SER A 78 -13.24 -6.69 -9.09
C SER A 78 -12.04 -5.78 -8.78
N PRO A 79 -12.00 -5.04 -7.66
CA PRO A 79 -10.84 -4.23 -7.27
C PRO A 79 -9.56 -5.05 -7.19
N TYR A 80 -9.67 -6.31 -6.74
CA TYR A 80 -8.53 -7.22 -6.69
C TYR A 80 -8.03 -7.60 -8.10
N THR A 81 -8.93 -7.80 -9.07
CA THR A 81 -8.56 -8.04 -10.47
C THR A 81 -7.82 -6.86 -11.06
N ILE A 82 -8.35 -5.64 -10.88
CA ILE A 82 -7.71 -4.40 -11.38
C ILE A 82 -6.32 -4.23 -10.75
N TYR A 83 -6.20 -4.49 -9.44
CA TYR A 83 -4.91 -4.49 -8.74
C TYR A 83 -3.94 -5.52 -9.34
N LEU A 84 -4.34 -6.77 -9.54
CA LEU A 84 -3.43 -7.79 -10.07
C LEU A 84 -2.97 -7.47 -11.50
N GLU A 85 -3.90 -7.07 -12.38
CA GLU A 85 -3.57 -6.69 -13.75
C GLU A 85 -2.58 -5.52 -13.79
N THR A 86 -2.78 -4.53 -12.91
CA THR A 86 -1.90 -3.37 -12.81
C THR A 86 -0.52 -3.76 -12.29
N LEU A 87 -0.45 -4.55 -11.20
CA LEU A 87 0.81 -5.02 -10.61
C LEU A 87 1.64 -5.90 -11.57
N GLN A 88 0.96 -6.64 -12.45
CA GLN A 88 1.57 -7.53 -13.43
C GLN A 88 1.91 -6.83 -14.75
N ASN A 89 1.77 -5.51 -14.82
CA ASN A 89 2.01 -4.71 -16.03
C ASN A 89 1.19 -5.18 -17.24
N GLN A 90 -0.03 -5.67 -17.02
CA GLN A 90 -0.93 -6.03 -18.11
C GLN A 90 -1.24 -4.79 -18.98
N PRO A 91 -1.65 -4.98 -20.25
CA PRO A 91 -2.01 -3.85 -21.11
C PRO A 91 -3.01 -2.89 -20.42
N GLY A 92 -2.67 -1.59 -20.41
CA GLY A 92 -3.47 -0.55 -19.74
C GLY A 92 -3.12 -0.29 -18.26
N TRP A 93 -2.06 -0.89 -17.72
CA TRP A 93 -1.65 -0.66 -16.32
C TRP A 93 -1.35 0.83 -16.02
N GLN A 94 -0.66 1.54 -16.92
CA GLN A 94 -0.37 2.98 -16.73
C GLN A 94 -1.64 3.82 -16.79
N ASP A 95 -2.55 3.49 -17.70
CA ASP A 95 -3.85 4.15 -17.81
C ASP A 95 -4.67 3.95 -16.55
N THR A 96 -4.61 2.76 -15.94
CA THR A 96 -5.23 2.48 -14.64
C THR A 96 -4.66 3.39 -13.56
N LEU A 97 -3.33 3.48 -13.41
CA LEU A 97 -2.71 4.37 -12.42
C LEU A 97 -3.09 5.84 -12.65
N LYS A 98 -3.25 6.25 -13.92
CA LYS A 98 -3.67 7.60 -14.29
C LYS A 98 -5.16 7.84 -13.97
N GLU A 99 -6.04 6.91 -14.32
CA GLU A 99 -7.49 6.99 -14.09
C GLU A 99 -7.81 7.14 -12.59
N TYR A 100 -7.13 6.35 -11.76
CA TYR A 100 -7.27 6.42 -10.30
C TYR A 100 -6.44 7.54 -9.67
N ASN A 101 -5.77 8.39 -10.45
CA ASN A 101 -4.94 9.49 -10.00
C ASN A 101 -3.91 9.06 -8.91
N VAL A 102 -3.26 7.93 -9.14
CA VAL A 102 -2.23 7.40 -8.25
C VAL A 102 -1.04 8.37 -8.21
N SER A 103 -0.61 8.69 -6.99
CA SER A 103 0.50 9.60 -6.70
C SER A 103 1.72 8.85 -6.18
N TRP A 104 1.50 7.73 -5.49
CA TRP A 104 2.55 6.95 -4.83
C TRP A 104 2.40 5.47 -5.18
N LEU A 105 3.51 4.78 -5.42
CA LEU A 105 3.54 3.31 -5.48
C LEU A 105 4.25 2.81 -4.22
N LEU A 106 3.58 2.00 -3.42
CA LEU A 106 4.14 1.35 -2.24
C LEU A 106 3.96 -0.16 -2.37
N ILE A 107 4.94 -0.81 -2.99
CA ILE A 107 4.88 -2.21 -3.40
C ILE A 107 6.06 -2.99 -2.83
N SER A 108 6.01 -4.32 -2.91
CA SER A 108 7.14 -5.16 -2.52
C SER A 108 8.24 -5.15 -3.60
N PRO A 109 9.52 -5.20 -3.22
CA PRO A 109 10.61 -5.38 -4.16
C PRO A 109 10.46 -6.68 -4.94
N GLY A 110 10.89 -6.69 -6.21
CA GLY A 110 10.86 -7.86 -7.09
C GLY A 110 9.48 -8.19 -7.68
N THR A 111 8.47 -7.35 -7.45
CA THR A 111 7.21 -7.45 -8.21
C THR A 111 7.44 -7.11 -9.68
N PHE A 112 6.59 -7.57 -10.60
CA PHE A 112 6.72 -7.23 -12.02
C PHE A 112 6.77 -5.71 -12.25
N MET A 113 5.96 -4.96 -11.50
CA MET A 113 5.97 -3.50 -11.52
C MET A 113 7.30 -2.89 -11.05
N ASP A 114 7.86 -3.36 -9.92
CA ASP A 114 9.19 -2.91 -9.44
C ASP A 114 10.30 -3.23 -10.45
N LEU A 115 10.31 -4.44 -10.99
CA LEU A 115 11.31 -4.85 -11.98
C LEU A 115 11.23 -4.04 -13.28
N LEU A 116 10.04 -3.62 -13.69
CA LEU A 116 9.84 -2.81 -14.89
C LEU A 116 10.23 -1.34 -14.65
N ILE A 117 9.71 -0.75 -13.56
CA ILE A 117 9.89 0.68 -13.27
C ILE A 117 11.31 0.93 -12.75
N GLY A 118 11.87 0.03 -11.94
CA GLY A 118 13.16 0.20 -11.29
C GLY A 118 14.37 0.33 -12.21
N ASP A 119 14.29 -0.16 -13.46
CA ASP A 119 15.36 -0.05 -14.46
C ASP A 119 15.47 1.39 -15.04
N GLY A 120 14.38 2.16 -15.00
CA GLY A 120 14.34 3.54 -15.49
C GLY A 120 13.09 4.29 -15.01
N PRO A 121 12.96 4.64 -13.71
CA PRO A 121 11.72 5.15 -13.15
C PRO A 121 11.19 6.41 -13.86
N GLU A 122 12.11 7.27 -14.30
CA GLU A 122 11.79 8.53 -14.97
C GLU A 122 11.11 8.31 -16.32
N GLU A 123 11.44 7.23 -17.03
CA GLU A 123 10.79 6.86 -18.30
C GLU A 123 9.30 6.55 -18.11
N TYR A 124 8.94 6.10 -16.91
CA TYR A 124 7.56 5.80 -16.51
C TYR A 124 6.89 6.94 -15.74
N GLY A 125 7.56 8.10 -15.59
CA GLY A 125 7.04 9.25 -14.86
C GLY A 125 7.08 9.08 -13.34
N TYR A 126 8.06 8.33 -12.81
CA TYR A 126 8.25 8.11 -11.38
C TYR A 126 9.68 8.46 -10.93
N THR A 127 9.85 8.67 -9.64
CA THR A 127 11.14 8.69 -8.95
C THR A 127 11.11 7.70 -7.81
N GLU A 128 12.16 6.89 -7.67
CA GLU A 128 12.34 6.06 -6.48
C GLU A 128 12.74 6.96 -5.31
N VAL A 129 11.92 6.96 -4.27
CA VAL A 129 12.11 7.84 -3.11
C VAL A 129 12.79 7.10 -1.97
N LYS A 130 12.37 5.85 -1.75
CA LYS A 130 12.92 5.02 -0.68
C LYS A 130 12.76 3.55 -1.01
N ARG A 131 13.79 2.75 -0.70
CA ARG A 131 13.77 1.30 -0.82
C ARG A 131 14.28 0.68 0.47
N GLY A 132 13.52 -0.29 0.97
CA GLY A 132 13.90 -1.14 2.08
C GLY A 132 13.85 -2.62 1.68
N ASN A 133 14.14 -3.51 2.62
CA ASN A 133 14.13 -4.96 2.34
C ASN A 133 12.74 -5.51 1.98
N GLN A 134 11.65 -4.82 2.36
CA GLN A 134 10.28 -5.34 2.26
C GLN A 134 9.38 -4.46 1.39
N TYR A 135 9.84 -3.25 1.04
CA TYR A 135 9.07 -2.29 0.27
C TYR A 135 9.98 -1.48 -0.66
N VAL A 136 9.37 -0.96 -1.72
CA VAL A 136 9.88 0.17 -2.49
C VAL A 136 8.77 1.21 -2.57
N LEU A 137 9.18 2.48 -2.44
CA LEU A 137 8.31 3.64 -2.50
C LEU A 137 8.72 4.50 -3.69
N TYR A 138 7.81 4.62 -4.66
CA TYR A 138 7.93 5.53 -5.79
C TYR A 138 6.97 6.71 -5.63
N LYS A 139 7.41 7.88 -6.08
CA LYS A 139 6.58 9.08 -6.23
C LYS A 139 6.41 9.38 -7.71
N ARG A 140 5.20 9.72 -8.12
CA ARG A 140 4.92 10.19 -9.47
C ARG A 140 5.48 11.60 -9.68
N LEU A 141 6.06 11.85 -10.85
CA LEU A 141 6.58 13.14 -11.31
C LEU A 141 5.46 14.12 -11.70
#